data_AF-A0A7J7HLQ4-F1
#
_entry.id   AF-A0A7J7HLQ4-F1
#
_cell.length_a   1.000
_cell.length_b   1.000
_cell.length_c   1.000
_cell.angle_alpha   90.00
_cell.angle_beta   90.00
_cell.angle_gamma   90.00
#
_symmetry.space_group_name_H-M   'P 1'
#
loop_
_entity.id
_entity.type
_entity.pdbx_description
1 polymer ?
#
loop_
_entity_poly.entity_id
_entity_poly.type
_entity_poly.pdbx_seq_one_letter_code
_entity_poly.pdbx_strand_id
1 'polypeptide(L)'
;MEYIDNLPAMDPMRSQKMTFVQLIVPAESSHRAVSYLGELGLLQFRDLNADKSPFQRTFVNQVKRCAEMSRKLRFFKDQIQKASLMSFAHPAMLEDVELEVHF
;
A
#
# COMPACT_ATOMS: atom_id res chain seq x y z
N MET A 1 -4.42 21.47 -2.85
CA MET A 1 -3.60 21.01 -1.70
C MET A 1 -3.84 21.84 -0.44
N GLU A 2 -4.45 23.03 -0.52
CA GLU A 2 -4.74 23.93 0.62
C GLU A 2 -5.63 23.36 1.74
N TYR A 3 -6.30 22.22 1.55
CA TYR A 3 -7.16 21.60 2.57
C TYR A 3 -6.38 20.75 3.59
N ILE A 4 -5.24 20.16 3.21
CA ILE A 4 -4.44 19.33 4.12
C ILE A 4 -3.60 20.22 5.03
N ASP A 5 -3.09 21.34 4.49
CA ASP A 5 -2.28 22.31 5.24
C ASP A 5 -3.10 23.14 6.26
N ASN A 6 -4.43 23.15 6.12
CA ASN A 6 -5.37 23.85 7.00
C ASN A 6 -6.23 22.89 7.83
N LEU A 7 -5.67 21.75 8.27
CA LEU A 7 -6.39 20.86 9.17
C LEU A 7 -6.52 21.53 10.55
N PRO A 8 -7.73 21.56 11.15
CA PRO A 8 -7.91 22.14 12.48
C PRO A 8 -6.98 21.44 13.50
N ALA A 9 -6.45 22.23 14.45
CA ALA A 9 -5.59 21.71 15.49
C ALA A 9 -6.28 20.54 16.22
N MET A 10 -5.55 19.43 16.37
CA MET A 10 -6.05 18.22 16.99
C MET A 10 -6.40 18.50 18.46
N ASP A 11 -7.65 18.23 18.85
CA ASP A 11 -8.06 18.27 20.26
C ASP A 11 -7.53 17.00 20.96
N PRO A 12 -6.62 17.10 21.94
CA PRO A 12 -6.04 15.93 22.61
C PRO A 12 -7.04 15.17 23.50
N MET A 13 -8.21 15.75 23.81
CA MET A 13 -9.21 15.14 24.70
C MET A 13 -10.40 14.49 23.96
N ARG A 14 -10.48 14.65 22.64
CA ARG A 14 -11.59 14.17 21.80
C ARG A 14 -11.11 13.61 20.47
N SER A 15 -11.87 12.68 19.91
CA SER A 15 -11.59 12.16 18.57
C SER A 15 -11.77 13.24 17.51
N GLN A 16 -10.98 13.16 16.43
CA GLN A 16 -11.17 14.03 15.27
C GLN A 16 -12.49 13.75 14.57
N LYS A 17 -13.07 14.80 13.96
CA LYS A 17 -14.31 14.67 13.18
C LYS A 17 -14.03 13.88 11.91
N MET A 18 -14.74 12.76 11.75
CA MET A 18 -14.65 11.91 10.56
C MET A 18 -15.78 12.23 9.57
N THR A 19 -15.49 12.11 8.28
CA THR A 19 -16.48 12.26 7.21
C THR A 19 -16.48 11.02 6.33
N PHE A 20 -17.67 10.54 5.96
CA PHE A 20 -17.81 9.47 4.99
C PHE A 20 -17.82 10.05 3.58
N VAL A 21 -16.92 9.56 2.73
CA VAL A 21 -16.79 9.99 1.33
C VAL A 21 -16.91 8.79 0.40
N GLN A 22 -17.54 9.00 -0.75
CA GLN A 22 -17.59 8.01 -1.83
C GLN A 22 -16.58 8.42 -2.92
N LEU A 23 -15.63 7.54 -3.18
CA LEU A 23 -14.61 7.75 -4.20
C LEU A 23 -15.00 7.01 -5.48
N ILE A 24 -15.10 7.74 -6.60
CA ILE A 24 -15.37 7.17 -7.93
C ILE A 24 -14.07 7.25 -8.72
N VAL A 25 -13.48 6.09 -9.02
CA VAL A 25 -12.18 5.97 -9.71
C VAL A 25 -12.34 5.09 -10.94
N PRO A 26 -11.86 5.53 -12.13
CA PRO A 26 -11.79 4.68 -13.31
C PRO A 26 -10.93 3.44 -13.06
N ALA A 27 -11.34 2.29 -13.58
CA ALA A 27 -10.63 1.01 -13.37
C ALA A 27 -9.15 1.09 -13.77
N GLU A 28 -8.85 1.73 -14.90
CA GLU A 28 -7.49 1.92 -15.43
C GLU A 28 -6.56 2.69 -14.48
N SER A 29 -7.12 3.60 -13.68
CA SER A 29 -6.35 4.45 -12.76
C SER A 29 -6.44 4.00 -11.31
N SER A 30 -7.12 2.88 -11.04
CA SER A 30 -7.39 2.39 -9.69
C SER A 30 -6.13 2.12 -8.89
N HIS A 31 -5.12 1.48 -9.50
CA HIS A 31 -3.86 1.17 -8.83
C HIS A 31 -3.13 2.45 -8.40
N ARG A 32 -2.88 3.37 -9.34
CA ARG A 32 -2.17 4.64 -9.06
C ARG A 32 -2.91 5.50 -8.03
N ALA A 33 -4.23 5.60 -8.14
CA ALA A 33 -5.03 6.36 -7.20
C ALA A 33 -4.94 5.79 -5.79
N VAL A 34 -5.05 4.47 -5.64
CA VAL A 34 -4.96 3.81 -4.32
C VAL A 34 -3.55 3.90 -3.74
N SER A 35 -2.49 3.78 -4.55
CA SER A 35 -1.11 3.97 -4.09
C SER A 35 -0.90 5.37 -3.50
N TYR A 36 -1.29 6.40 -4.25
CA TYR A 36 -1.18 7.79 -3.79
C TYR A 36 -2.01 8.06 -2.52
N LEU A 37 -3.23 7.53 -2.44
CA LEU A 37 -4.06 7.63 -1.23
C LEU A 37 -3.44 6.88 -0.04
N GLY A 38 -2.72 5.79 -0.30
CA GLY A 38 -1.97 5.04 0.70
C GLY A 38 -0.79 5.82 1.26
N GLU A 39 -0.04 6.52 0.40
CA GLU A 39 1.05 7.42 0.80
C GLU A 39 0.56 8.60 1.64
N LEU A 40 -0.61 9.16 1.30
CA LEU A 40 -1.24 10.20 2.13
C LEU A 40 -1.60 9.69 3.52
N GLY A 41 -2.07 8.44 3.65
CA GLY A 41 -2.34 7.80 4.95
C GLY A 41 -3.53 8.38 5.74
N LEU A 42 -4.39 9.18 5.12
CA LEU A 42 -5.51 9.88 5.77
C LEU A 42 -6.88 9.20 5.62
N LEU A 43 -6.95 8.08 4.89
CA LEU A 43 -8.20 7.42 4.54
C LEU A 43 -8.33 6.06 5.20
N GLN A 44 -9.54 5.75 5.65
CA GLN A 44 -9.93 4.42 6.09
C GLN A 44 -10.94 3.82 5.10
N PHE A 45 -10.58 2.71 4.46
CA PHE A 45 -11.47 2.01 3.54
C PHE A 45 -12.49 1.15 4.29
N ARG A 46 -13.74 1.17 3.81
CA ARG A 46 -14.82 0.29 4.26
C ARG A 46 -15.00 -0.84 3.25
N ASP A 47 -15.06 -2.09 3.71
CA ASP A 47 -15.33 -3.23 2.83
C ASP A 47 -16.80 -3.20 2.35
N LEU A 48 -16.99 -2.94 1.05
CA LEU A 48 -18.29 -2.98 0.39
C LEU A 48 -18.67 -4.38 -0.12
N ASN A 49 -17.74 -5.33 -0.13
CA ASN A 49 -17.91 -6.69 -0.66
C ASN A 49 -17.74 -7.75 0.44
N ALA A 50 -18.20 -7.45 1.66
CA ALA A 50 -18.07 -8.34 2.82
C ALA A 50 -18.84 -9.67 2.67
N ASP A 51 -19.87 -9.68 1.84
CA ASP A 51 -20.70 -10.82 1.47
C ASP A 51 -20.04 -11.75 0.44
N LYS A 52 -19.07 -11.24 -0.33
CA LYS A 52 -18.38 -12.03 -1.37
C LYS A 52 -17.22 -12.82 -0.78
N SER A 53 -17.10 -14.07 -1.24
CA SER A 53 -15.96 -14.92 -0.90
C SER A 53 -14.64 -14.23 -1.29
N PRO A 54 -13.60 -14.28 -0.43
CA PRO A 54 -12.28 -13.72 -0.73
C PRO A 54 -11.69 -14.19 -2.07
N PHE A 55 -12.03 -15.42 -2.48
CA PHE A 55 -11.54 -16.03 -3.72
C PHE A 55 -12.23 -15.52 -4.99
N GLN A 56 -13.37 -14.85 -4.86
CA GLN A 56 -14.18 -14.33 -5.97
C GLN A 56 -14.01 -12.81 -6.16
N ARG A 57 -13.12 -12.18 -5.39
CA ARG A 57 -12.86 -10.75 -5.49
C ARG A 57 -12.07 -10.44 -6.75
N THR A 58 -12.40 -9.31 -7.40
CA THR A 58 -11.86 -8.89 -8.71
C THR A 58 -10.34 -8.95 -8.79
N PHE A 59 -9.63 -8.54 -7.72
CA PHE A 59 -8.17 -8.42 -7.71
C PHE A 59 -7.41 -9.60 -7.07
N VAL A 60 -8.08 -10.74 -6.85
CA VAL A 60 -7.48 -11.88 -6.13
C VAL A 60 -6.22 -12.42 -6.81
N ASN A 61 -6.20 -12.43 -8.15
CA ASN A 61 -5.08 -12.97 -8.91
C ASN A 61 -3.84 -12.06 -8.82
N GLN A 62 -4.00 -10.73 -8.84
CA GLN A 62 -2.87 -9.82 -8.60
C GLN A 62 -2.31 -10.00 -7.19
N VAL A 63 -3.17 -10.06 -6.17
CA VAL A 63 -2.74 -10.23 -4.77
C VAL A 63 -1.96 -11.54 -4.57
N LYS A 64 -2.43 -12.64 -5.17
CA LYS A 64 -1.73 -13.93 -5.13
C LYS A 64 -0.35 -13.86 -5.77
N ARG A 65 -0.21 -13.20 -6.94
CA ARG A 65 1.08 -13.00 -7.61
C ARG A 65 2.06 -12.22 -6.73
N CYS A 66 1.59 -11.14 -6.09
CA CYS A 66 2.40 -10.36 -5.16
C CYS A 66 2.84 -11.20 -3.94
N ALA A 67 1.93 -11.99 -3.34
CA ALA A 67 2.26 -12.85 -2.21
C ALA A 67 3.35 -13.89 -2.54
N GLU A 68 3.26 -14.53 -3.71
CA GLU A 68 4.29 -15.47 -4.18
C GLU A 68 5.64 -14.77 -4.46
N MET A 69 5.61 -13.55 -5.02
CA MET A 69 6.83 -12.75 -5.20
C MET A 69 7.48 -12.43 -3.85
N SER A 70 6.71 -11.95 -2.88
CA SER A 70 7.21 -11.66 -1.53
C SER A 70 7.79 -12.91 -0.85
N ARG A 71 7.22 -14.10 -1.10
CA ARG A 71 7.77 -15.37 -0.61
C ARG A 71 9.14 -15.68 -1.22
N LYS A 72 9.29 -15.52 -2.53
CA LYS A 72 10.58 -15.72 -3.23
C LYS A 72 11.64 -14.72 -2.76
N LEU A 73 11.28 -13.45 -2.61
CA LEU A 73 12.18 -12.40 -2.09
C LEU A 73 12.66 -12.72 -0.68
N ARG A 74 11.78 -13.22 0.19
CA ARG A 74 12.15 -13.65 1.55
C ARG A 74 13.14 -14.82 1.51
N PHE A 75 12.89 -15.81 0.66
CA PHE A 75 13.83 -16.91 0.46
C PHE A 75 15.21 -16.40 0.00
N PHE A 76 15.27 -15.49 -0.96
CA PHE A 76 16.55 -14.92 -1.40
C PHE A 76 17.27 -14.16 -0.27
N LYS A 77 16.54 -13.36 0.51
CA LYS A 77 17.09 -12.68 1.68
C LYS A 77 17.71 -13.68 2.67
N ASP A 78 17.03 -14.79 2.95
CA ASP A 78 17.53 -15.84 3.84
C ASP A 78 18.78 -16.53 3.29
N GLN A 79 18.84 -16.79 1.98
CA GLN A 79 20.02 -17.39 1.35
C GLN A 79 21.22 -16.43 1.36
N ILE A 80 21.01 -15.15 1.07
CA ILE A 80 22.05 -14.09 1.14
C ILE A 80 22.61 -13.99 2.56
N GLN A 81 21.73 -14.03 3.57
CA GLN A 81 22.14 -14.02 4.97
C GLN A 81 22.97 -15.25 5.33
N LYS A 82 22.54 -16.45 4.93
CA LYS A 82 23.26 -17.71 5.19
C LYS A 82 24.62 -17.76 4.50
N ALA A 83 24.72 -17.21 3.30
CA ALA A 83 25.98 -17.12 2.56
C ALA A 83 26.92 -16.04 3.10
N SER A 84 26.54 -15.30 4.16
CA SER A 84 27.29 -14.15 4.70
C SER A 84 27.64 -13.11 3.64
N LEU A 85 26.82 -13.02 2.59
CA LEU A 85 27.00 -12.09 1.48
C LEU A 85 26.44 -10.69 1.80
N MET A 86 25.99 -10.45 3.03
CA MET A 86 25.67 -9.10 3.49
C MET A 86 26.94 -8.29 3.75
N SER A 87 27.62 -7.95 2.65
CA SER A 87 28.52 -6.81 2.58
C SER A 87 27.86 -5.75 1.70
N PHE A 88 26.89 -5.06 2.26
CA PHE A 88 26.54 -3.72 1.78
C PHE A 88 26.87 -2.74 2.90
N ALA A 89 28.17 -2.47 3.04
CA ALA A 89 28.60 -1.12 3.34
C ALA A 89 28.18 -0.23 2.14
N HIS A 90 26.90 0.14 2.07
CA HIS A 90 26.51 1.34 1.35
C HIS A 90 25.26 1.95 1.99
N PRO A 91 25.40 3.07 2.73
CA PRO A 91 24.28 3.77 3.38
C PRO A 91 23.30 4.50 2.43
N ALA A 92 23.20 4.15 1.15
CA ALA A 92 22.66 5.07 0.14
C ALA A 92 21.62 4.48 -0.84
N MET A 93 20.83 3.47 -0.45
CA MET A 93 19.76 2.96 -1.33
C MET A 93 18.48 2.68 -0.54
N LEU A 94 17.58 3.65 -0.54
CA LEU A 94 16.13 3.39 -0.60
C LEU A 94 15.43 4.65 -1.11
N GLU A 95 15.82 5.12 -2.30
CA GLU A 95 14.80 5.71 -3.18
C GLU A 95 13.98 4.54 -3.71
N ASP A 96 12.67 4.65 -3.56
CA ASP A 96 11.69 3.65 -3.94
C ASP A 96 12.02 3.05 -5.30
N VAL A 97 12.34 1.76 -5.29
CA VAL A 97 12.20 0.96 -6.51
C VAL A 97 10.70 0.91 -6.75
N GLU A 98 10.21 1.88 -7.53
CA GLU A 98 8.90 1.83 -8.14
C GLU A 98 8.95 0.61 -9.06
N LEU A 99 8.59 -0.55 -8.48
CA LEU A 99 8.26 -1.74 -9.25
C LEU A 99 7.03 -1.34 -10.04
N GLU A 100 7.25 -0.78 -11.23
CA GLU A 100 6.23 -0.55 -12.23
C GLU A 100 5.77 -1.95 -12.66
N VAL A 101 4.85 -2.51 -11.88
CA VAL A 101 4.12 -3.71 -12.23
C VAL A 101 3.19 -3.27 -13.36
N HIS A 102 3.73 -3.29 -14.57
CA HIS A 102 2.94 -3.12 -15.77
C HIS A 102 1.93 -4.28 -15.81
N PHE A 103 0.67 -3.96 -15.57
CA PHE A 103 -0.47 -4.85 -15.76
C PHE A 103 -0.94 -4.79 -17.21
#